data_AF-A0A2S7QAV6-F1
#
_entry.id   AF-A0A2S7QAV6-F1
#
_cell.length_a   1.000
_cell.length_b   1.000
_cell.length_c   1.000
_cell.angle_alpha   90.00
_cell.angle_beta   90.00
_cell.angle_gamma   90.00
#
_symmetry.space_group_name_H-M   'P 1'
#
loop_
_entity.id
_entity.type
_entity.pdbx_description
1 polymer ?
#
loop_
_entity_poly.entity_id
_entity_poly.type
_entity_poly.pdbx_seq_one_letter_code
_entity_poly.pdbx_strand_id
1 'polypeptide(L)'
;MNTTPPNPPAPGDGFTKSETQQDVAEWDSQSWHPPVDAQGREKVYEEVKSIADLVPGLRGVRFMGRVKALNVGWGRSTREKGARGWVAVVLGDEGGCVGVS
;
A
#
# COMPACT_ATOMS: atom_id res chain seq x y z
N MET A 1 28.16 -21.27 -30.38
CA MET A 1 26.88 -21.15 -29.65
C MET A 1 27.15 -20.25 -28.46
N ASN A 2 26.69 -19.00 -28.49
CA ASN A 2 26.86 -18.06 -27.38
C ASN A 2 25.66 -18.20 -26.43
N THR A 3 25.87 -18.82 -25.28
CA THR A 3 24.91 -18.82 -24.18
C THR A 3 25.22 -17.62 -23.29
N THR A 4 24.57 -16.49 -23.56
CA THR A 4 24.57 -15.39 -22.59
C THR A 4 23.90 -15.90 -21.31
N PRO A 5 24.57 -15.87 -20.15
CA PRO A 5 23.94 -16.27 -18.89
C PRO A 5 22.74 -15.35 -18.61
N PRO A 6 21.64 -15.86 -18.03
CA PRO A 6 20.53 -15.01 -17.62
C PRO A 6 21.06 -13.96 -16.63
N ASN A 7 20.67 -12.71 -16.83
CA ASN A 7 21.01 -11.64 -15.90
C ASN A 7 20.64 -12.08 -14.47
N PRO A 8 21.51 -11.86 -13.46
CA PRO A 8 21.15 -12.11 -12.08
C PRO A 8 19.89 -11.30 -11.74
N PRO A 9 18.96 -11.83 -10.91
CA PRO A 9 17.82 -11.04 -10.47
C PRO A 9 18.35 -9.76 -9.83
N ALA A 10 17.93 -8.61 -10.37
CA ALA A 10 18.25 -7.33 -9.76
C ALA A 10 17.72 -7.34 -8.31
N PRO A 11 18.46 -6.78 -7.34
CA PRO A 11 17.92 -6.61 -5.98
C PRO A 11 16.59 -5.86 -6.07
N GLY A 12 15.52 -6.53 -5.66
CA GLY A 12 14.15 -6.06 -5.85
C GLY A 12 13.18 -6.89 -5.01
N ASP A 13 11.95 -6.41 -4.87
CA ASP A 13 10.87 -7.04 -4.09
C ASP A 13 10.28 -8.30 -4.72
N GLY A 14 10.92 -8.83 -5.78
CA GLY A 14 10.49 -10.04 -6.49
C GLY A 14 9.57 -9.77 -7.68
N PHE A 15 9.30 -8.51 -8.03
CA PHE A 15 8.38 -8.14 -9.10
C PHE A 15 9.02 -7.26 -10.18
N THR A 16 8.47 -7.34 -11.38
CA THR A 16 8.84 -6.52 -12.54
C THR A 16 8.05 -5.21 -12.58
N LYS A 17 8.57 -4.21 -13.30
CA LYS A 17 7.85 -2.94 -13.51
C LYS A 17 6.53 -3.13 -14.24
N SER A 18 6.46 -4.07 -15.18
CA SER A 18 5.25 -4.42 -15.91
C SER A 18 4.17 -4.99 -15.00
N GLU A 19 4.53 -5.87 -14.06
CA GLU A 19 3.60 -6.39 -13.07
C GLU A 19 3.05 -5.26 -12.20
N THR A 20 3.90 -4.32 -11.77
CA THR A 20 3.45 -3.16 -10.99
C THR A 20 2.48 -2.27 -11.77
N GLN A 21 2.74 -2.02 -13.05
CA GLN A 21 1.84 -1.22 -13.90
C GLN A 21 0.49 -1.91 -14.12
N GLN A 22 0.51 -3.24 -14.25
CA GLN A 22 -0.71 -4.03 -14.36
C GLN A 22 -1.52 -4.01 -13.05
N ASP A 23 -0.87 -4.14 -11.89
CA ASP A 23 -1.51 -4.07 -10.58
C ASP A 23 -2.23 -2.71 -10.37
N VAL A 24 -1.59 -1.60 -10.79
CA VAL A 24 -2.21 -0.25 -10.78
C VAL A 24 -3.44 -0.23 -11.67
N ALA A 25 -3.30 -0.69 -12.92
CA ALA A 25 -4.38 -0.63 -13.90
C ALA A 25 -5.59 -1.48 -13.48
N GLU A 26 -5.33 -2.65 -12.88
CA GLU A 26 -6.38 -3.49 -12.32
C GLU A 26 -7.07 -2.78 -11.15
N TRP A 27 -6.31 -2.23 -10.20
CA TRP A 27 -6.87 -1.49 -9.07
C TRP A 27 -7.72 -0.29 -9.50
N ASP A 28 -7.26 0.48 -10.48
CA ASP A 28 -8.02 1.62 -11.01
C ASP A 28 -9.26 1.21 -11.81
N SER A 29 -9.28 -0.02 -12.36
CA SER A 29 -10.45 -0.58 -13.02
C SER A 29 -11.51 -1.11 -12.05
N GLN A 30 -11.13 -1.39 -10.79
CA GLN A 30 -12.06 -1.83 -9.76
C GLN A 30 -12.91 -0.65 -9.26
N SER A 31 -14.23 -0.87 -9.14
CA SER A 31 -15.14 0.11 -8.52
C SER A 31 -14.89 0.17 -7.01
N TRP A 32 -13.88 0.93 -6.60
CA TRP A 32 -13.69 1.29 -5.21
C TRP A 32 -14.85 2.17 -4.75
N HIS A 33 -15.52 1.77 -3.66
CA HIS A 33 -16.54 2.57 -3.01
C HIS A 33 -15.92 3.32 -1.83
N PRO A 34 -15.68 4.64 -1.93
CA PRO A 34 -15.09 5.39 -0.83
C PRO A 34 -16.01 5.35 0.40
N PRO A 35 -15.45 5.31 1.61
CA PRO A 35 -16.25 5.43 2.82
C PRO A 35 -17.07 6.72 2.80
N VAL A 36 -18.35 6.61 3.13
CA VAL A 36 -19.24 7.76 3.29
C VAL A 36 -19.21 8.28 4.73
N ASP A 37 -19.40 9.58 4.91
CA ASP A 37 -19.60 10.18 6.23
C ASP A 37 -21.01 9.92 6.78
N ALA A 38 -21.30 10.38 8.00
CA ALA A 38 -22.59 10.20 8.64
C ALA A 38 -23.76 10.91 7.91
N GLN A 39 -23.45 11.79 6.94
CA GLN A 39 -24.41 12.50 6.10
C GLN A 39 -24.53 11.86 4.71
N GLY A 40 -23.87 10.72 4.46
CA GLY A 40 -23.90 10.01 3.18
C GLY A 40 -23.01 10.61 2.09
N ARG A 41 -22.08 11.51 2.44
CA ARG A 41 -21.15 12.11 1.48
C ARG A 41 -19.88 11.27 1.38
N GLU A 42 -19.41 11.02 0.17
CA GLU A 42 -18.15 10.35 -0.07
C GLU A 42 -16.99 11.14 0.54
N LYS A 43 -16.11 10.47 1.29
CA LYS A 43 -14.87 11.09 1.74
C LYS A 43 -13.98 11.39 0.54
N VAL A 44 -13.49 12.63 0.49
CA VAL A 44 -12.52 13.06 -0.52
C VAL A 44 -11.12 12.65 -0.07
N TYR A 45 -10.41 11.97 -0.95
CA TYR A 45 -9.02 11.56 -0.75
C TYR A 45 -8.14 12.24 -1.78
N GLU A 46 -7.01 12.78 -1.33
CA GLU A 46 -5.96 13.30 -2.21
C GLU A 46 -5.15 12.13 -2.78
N GLU A 47 -5.02 12.08 -4.11
CA GLU A 47 -4.22 11.05 -4.76
C GLU A 47 -2.73 11.40 -4.67
N VAL A 48 -1.94 10.46 -4.16
CA VAL A 48 -0.51 10.58 -3.98
C VAL A 48 0.17 9.54 -4.86
N LYS A 49 0.96 10.01 -5.83
CA LYS A 49 1.56 9.17 -6.87
C LYS A 49 2.71 8.30 -6.36
N SER A 50 3.43 8.74 -5.34
CA SER A 50 4.48 7.96 -4.69
C SER A 50 4.40 8.07 -3.17
N ILE A 51 4.77 6.99 -2.47
CA ILE A 51 4.94 6.99 -1.02
C ILE A 51 5.93 8.06 -0.55
N ALA A 52 6.91 8.44 -1.38
CA ALA A 52 7.84 9.53 -1.08
C ALA A 52 7.15 10.90 -0.92
N ASP A 53 5.98 11.09 -1.53
CA ASP A 53 5.23 12.36 -1.50
C ASP A 53 4.30 12.46 -0.28
N LEU A 54 4.24 11.43 0.57
CA LEU A 54 3.48 11.46 1.81
C LEU A 54 4.13 12.43 2.81
N VAL A 55 3.44 13.52 3.10
CA VAL A 55 3.86 14.53 4.08
C VAL A 55 2.92 14.57 5.30
N PRO A 56 3.40 14.93 6.50
CA PRO A 56 2.54 15.08 7.67
C PRO A 56 1.44 16.14 7.46
N GLY A 57 0.23 15.87 7.97
CA GLY A 57 -0.89 16.82 7.96
C GLY A 57 -1.94 16.60 6.86
N LEU A 58 -1.70 15.68 5.92
CA LEU A 58 -2.70 15.26 4.94
C LEU A 58 -3.88 14.57 5.64
N ARG A 59 -5.12 14.92 5.26
CA ARG A 59 -6.33 14.50 5.99
C ARG A 59 -7.00 13.22 5.45
N GLY A 60 -6.74 12.89 4.20
CA GLY A 60 -7.20 11.66 3.56
C GLY A 60 -6.42 11.48 2.28
N VAL A 61 -5.63 10.41 2.18
CA VAL A 61 -4.76 10.15 1.03
C VAL A 61 -5.10 8.81 0.41
N ARG A 62 -4.94 8.72 -0.90
CA ARG A 62 -4.91 7.48 -1.66
C ARG A 62 -3.52 7.32 -2.23
N PHE A 63 -2.89 6.20 -1.92
CA PHE A 63 -1.60 5.79 -2.47
C PHE A 63 -1.62 4.28 -2.64
N MET A 64 -0.68 3.77 -3.42
CA MET A 64 -0.52 2.34 -3.66
C MET A 64 0.92 1.92 -3.37
N GLY A 65 1.09 0.71 -2.87
CA GLY A 65 2.41 0.11 -2.65
C GLY A 65 2.28 -1.39 -2.44
N ARG A 66 3.37 -2.11 -2.66
CA ARG A 66 3.46 -3.56 -2.43
C ARG A 66 3.66 -3.85 -0.96
N VAL A 67 3.04 -4.93 -0.46
CA VAL A 67 3.26 -5.40 0.91
C VAL A 67 4.68 -5.94 1.05
N LYS A 68 5.49 -5.27 1.87
CA LYS A 68 6.87 -5.68 2.18
C LYS A 68 6.97 -6.42 3.51
N ALA A 69 6.06 -6.14 4.45
CA ALA A 69 5.97 -6.87 5.71
C ALA A 69 4.55 -6.84 6.25
N LEU A 70 4.16 -7.92 6.92
CA LEU A 70 2.91 -8.05 7.67
C LEU A 70 3.24 -8.44 9.10
N ASN A 71 2.76 -7.64 10.05
CA ASN A 71 2.93 -7.88 11.48
C ASN A 71 1.56 -8.04 12.12
N VAL A 72 1.36 -9.17 12.81
CA VAL A 72 0.15 -9.44 13.57
C VAL A 72 0.53 -9.52 15.04
N GLY A 73 -0.01 -8.60 15.83
CA GLY A 73 0.16 -8.59 17.28
C GLY A 73 -1.11 -9.03 17.98
N TRP A 74 -0.96 -9.78 19.07
CA TRP A 74 -2.06 -10.23 19.92
C TRP A 74 -2.04 -9.48 21.25
N GLY A 75 -3.20 -9.05 21.73
CA GLY A 75 -3.31 -8.32 22.99
C GLY A 75 -4.56 -7.45 23.10
N ARG A 76 -4.72 -6.76 24.23
CA ARG A 76 -5.79 -5.77 24.37
C ARG A 76 -5.39 -4.49 23.65
N SER A 77 -6.23 -4.02 22.74
CA SER A 77 -6.07 -2.69 22.14
C SER A 77 -6.42 -1.60 23.15
N THR A 78 -5.62 -0.53 23.17
CA THR A 78 -5.93 0.71 23.89
C THR A 78 -6.78 1.67 23.07
N ARG A 79 -6.86 1.45 21.74
CA ARG A 79 -7.63 2.29 20.82
C ARG A 79 -9.08 1.81 20.66
N GLU A 80 -9.27 0.49 20.57
CA GLU A 80 -10.58 -0.11 20.28
C GLU A 80 -10.99 -1.12 21.35
N LYS A 81 -12.08 -0.83 22.06
CA LYS A 81 -12.57 -1.69 23.14
C LYS A 81 -13.05 -3.03 22.57
N GLY A 82 -12.46 -4.12 23.04
CA GLY A 82 -12.82 -5.48 22.63
C GLY A 82 -11.96 -6.06 21.50
N ALA A 83 -11.09 -5.27 20.87
CA ALA A 83 -10.11 -5.79 19.94
C ALA A 83 -9.08 -6.68 20.68
N ARG A 84 -8.72 -7.80 20.05
CA ARG A 84 -7.83 -8.84 20.59
C ARG A 84 -6.43 -8.86 19.96
N GLY A 85 -6.13 -7.84 19.17
CA GLY A 85 -4.86 -7.71 18.49
C GLY A 85 -4.85 -6.49 17.58
N TRP A 86 -3.78 -6.36 16.81
CA TRP A 86 -3.60 -5.36 15.77
C TRP A 86 -2.89 -5.98 14.58
N VAL A 87 -3.14 -5.41 13.41
CA VAL A 87 -2.44 -5.74 12.16
C VAL A 87 -1.70 -4.48 11.73
N ALA A 88 -0.40 -4.61 11.49
CA ALA A 88 0.39 -3.56 10.88
C ALA A 88 0.99 -4.09 9.58
N VAL A 89 0.91 -3.28 8.52
CA VAL A 89 1.48 -3.60 7.21
C VAL A 89 2.50 -2.54 6.83
N VAL A 90 3.62 -2.97 6.23
CA VAL A 90 4.56 -2.06 5.57
C VAL A 90 4.33 -2.16 4.08
N LEU A 91 3.99 -1.04 3.47
CA LEU A 91 3.83 -0.90 2.03
C LEU A 91 5.07 -0.19 1.45
N GLY A 92 5.49 -0.54 0.25
CA GLY A 92 6.56 0.19 -0.44
C GLY A 92 6.39 0.24 -1.94
N ASP A 93 7.00 1.25 -2.54
CA ASP A 93 7.05 1.52 -3.98
C ASP A 93 8.49 1.89 -4.39
N GLU A 94 8.67 2.47 -5.58
CA GLU A 94 9.99 2.96 -6.05
C GLU A 94 10.51 4.17 -5.23
N GLY A 95 9.62 4.90 -4.55
CA GLY A 95 9.96 6.12 -3.80
C GLY A 95 10.25 5.89 -2.31
N GLY A 96 9.74 4.81 -1.71
CA GLY A 96 10.00 4.54 -0.29
C GLY A 96 9.14 3.44 0.32
N CYS A 97 8.95 3.53 1.64
CA CYS A 97 8.09 2.64 2.42
C CYS A 97 7.28 3.41 3.46
N VAL A 98 6.07 2.95 3.75
CA VAL A 98 5.18 3.49 4.78
C VAL A 98 4.57 2.37 5.62
N GLY A 99 4.44 2.60 6.93
CA GLY A 99 3.75 1.70 7.85
C GLY A 99 2.30 2.12 8.06
N VAL A 100 1.37 1.16 8.01
CA VAL A 100 -0.07 1.35 8.27
C VAL A 100 -0.48 0.41 9.41
N SER A 101 -1.10 0.94 10.47
CA SER A 101 -1.45 0.22 11.72
C SER A 101 -2.59 0.83 12.52
#